data_AF-A0A2R6GWA4-F1
#
_entry.id   AF-A0A2R6GWA4-F1
#
_cell.length_a   1.000
_cell.length_b   1.000
_cell.length_c   1.000
_cell.angle_alpha   90.00
_cell.angle_beta   90.00
_cell.angle_gamma   90.00
#
_symmetry.space_group_name_H-M   'P 1'
#
loop_
_entity.id
_entity.type
_entity.pdbx_description
1 polymer ?
#
loop_
_entity_poly.entity_id
_entity_poly.type
_entity_poly.pdbx_seq_one_letter_code
_entity_poly.pdbx_strand_id
1 'polypeptide(L)'
;MSILVWLVLGVVVLLVVEVLIVYRGPDRDTRGNERAYLHRPEKWEADTEEADPNPEQARTCPECGTDNDATFDYCRNCAADMTGSRRTRFLRPG
;
A
#
# COMPACT_ATOMS: atom_id res chain seq x y z
N MET A 1 -10.98 11.30 52.43
CA MET A 1 -11.63 10.19 51.70
C MET A 1 -10.70 8.99 51.73
N SER A 2 -11.19 7.81 52.11
CA SER A 2 -10.39 6.58 52.20
C SER A 2 -9.89 6.16 50.82
N ILE A 3 -8.65 5.67 50.71
CA ILE A 3 -8.08 5.18 49.46
C ILE A 3 -8.91 4.06 48.82
N LEU A 4 -9.62 3.28 49.65
CA LEU A 4 -10.56 2.26 49.21
C LEU A 4 -11.69 2.84 48.35
N VAL A 5 -12.15 4.05 48.66
CA VAL A 5 -13.20 4.74 47.89
C VAL A 5 -12.71 5.04 46.48
N TRP A 6 -11.47 5.51 46.33
CA TRP A 6 -10.88 5.82 45.03
C TRP A 6 -10.61 4.57 44.20
N LEU A 7 -10.18 3.47 44.82
CA LEU A 7 -9.98 2.20 44.14
C LEU A 7 -11.29 1.65 43.59
N VAL A 8 -12.35 1.63 44.39
CA VAL A 8 -13.67 1.17 43.96
C VAL A 8 -14.20 2.05 42.83
N LEU A 9 -14.07 3.37 42.95
CA LEU A 9 -14.51 4.32 41.92
C LEU A 9 -13.74 4.11 40.61
N GLY A 10 -12.42 3.91 40.69
CA GLY A 10 -11.60 3.61 39.51
C GLY A 10 -12.00 2.33 38.80
N VAL A 11 -12.27 1.25 39.55
CA VAL A 11 -12.75 -0.02 38.99
C VAL A 11 -14.11 0.15 38.32
N VAL A 12 -15.04 0.86 38.96
CA VAL A 12 -16.38 1.12 38.39
C VAL A 12 -16.26 1.91 37.09
N VAL A 13 -15.42 2.94 37.04
CA VAL A 13 -15.18 3.72 35.82
C VAL A 13 -14.59 2.86 34.72
N LEU A 14 -13.60 2.02 35.03
CA LEU A 14 -12.97 1.13 34.05
C LEU A 14 -13.98 0.14 33.46
N LEU A 15 -14.82 -0.48 34.30
CA LEU A 15 -15.88 -1.38 33.83
C LEU A 15 -16.91 -0.66 32.97
N VAL A 16 -17.30 0.57 33.35
CA VAL A 16 -18.21 1.39 32.53
C VAL A 16 -17.59 1.71 31.17
N VAL A 17 -16.30 2.02 31.11
CA VAL A 17 -15.59 2.27 29.83
C VAL A 17 -15.59 1.02 28.94
N GLU A 18 -15.23 -0.14 29.48
CA GLU A 18 -15.24 -1.41 28.74
C GLU A 18 -16.65 -1.74 28.20
N VAL A 19 -17.67 -1.59 29.06
CA VAL A 19 -19.07 -1.74 28.66
C VAL A 19 -19.42 -0.74 27.56
N LEU A 20 -19.05 0.54 27.68
CA LEU A 20 -19.32 1.54 26.65
C LEU A 20 -18.59 1.25 25.33
N ILE A 21 -17.38 0.69 25.34
CA ILE A 21 -16.67 0.29 24.12
C ILE A 21 -17.41 -0.86 23.42
N VAL A 22 -17.90 -1.84 24.19
CA VAL A 22 -18.67 -2.97 23.66
C VAL A 22 -20.05 -2.52 23.16
N TYR A 23 -20.73 -1.66 23.91
CA TYR A 23 -22.10 -1.19 23.60
C TYR A 23 -22.13 -0.11 22.51
N ARG A 24 -21.15 0.83 22.47
CA ARG A 24 -20.92 1.71 21.32
C ARG A 24 -20.19 0.95 20.22
N GLY A 25 -20.61 -0.29 19.98
CA GLY A 25 -19.91 -1.30 19.19
C GLY A 25 -19.20 -0.67 18.00
N PRO A 26 -17.93 -1.04 17.78
CA PRO A 26 -16.97 -0.28 16.99
C PRO A 26 -17.65 0.42 15.83
N ASP A 27 -17.70 1.76 15.93
CA ASP A 27 -18.21 2.59 14.87
C ASP A 27 -17.56 2.10 13.57
N ARG A 28 -18.42 1.80 12.59
CA ARG A 28 -18.18 0.85 11.51
C ARG A 28 -17.24 1.42 10.44
N ASP A 29 -16.22 2.19 10.81
CA ASP A 29 -15.27 2.74 9.84
C ASP A 29 -14.31 1.68 9.29
N THR A 30 -14.01 0.62 10.04
CA THR A 30 -13.29 -0.54 9.48
C THR A 30 -14.13 -1.40 8.55
N ARG A 31 -15.46 -1.22 8.50
CA ARG A 31 -16.34 -1.83 7.47
C ARG A 31 -16.73 -0.87 6.35
N GLY A 32 -16.50 0.42 6.54
CA GLY A 32 -16.69 1.43 5.50
C GLY A 32 -15.66 1.29 4.38
N ASN A 33 -14.42 0.92 4.72
CA ASN A 33 -13.38 0.71 3.71
C ASN A 33 -13.58 -0.61 2.92
N GLU A 34 -14.11 -1.68 3.51
CA GLU A 34 -14.33 -2.96 2.82
C GLU A 34 -15.52 -2.87 1.84
N ARG A 35 -16.58 -2.13 2.20
CA ARG A 35 -17.74 -1.91 1.31
C ARG A 35 -17.46 -0.92 0.17
N ALA A 36 -16.47 -0.04 0.33
CA ALA A 36 -16.02 0.83 -0.75
C ALA A 36 -15.43 0.03 -1.94
N TYR A 37 -14.95 -1.20 -1.72
CA TYR A 37 -14.47 -2.07 -2.79
C TYR A 37 -15.57 -2.93 -3.44
N LEU A 38 -16.63 -3.28 -2.70
CA LEU A 38 -17.71 -4.14 -3.20
C LEU A 38 -18.82 -3.40 -3.97
N HIS A 39 -18.82 -2.06 -3.94
CA HIS A 39 -19.79 -1.24 -4.67
C HIS A 39 -19.12 -0.17 -5.54
N ARG A 40 -18.17 -0.59 -6.40
CA ARG A 40 -18.03 0.08 -7.70
C ARG A 40 -19.11 -0.52 -8.60
N PRO A 41 -20.18 0.19 -8.96
CA PRO A 41 -21.07 -0.30 -9.99
C PRO A 41 -20.22 -0.48 -11.25
N GLU A 42 -20.18 -1.71 -11.72
CA GLU A 42 -19.73 -2.15 -13.03
C GLU A 42 -20.57 -1.47 -14.12
N LYS A 43 -20.41 -0.15 -14.26
CA LYS A 43 -20.75 0.50 -15.51
C LYS A 43 -19.64 0.11 -16.47
N TRP A 44 -19.83 -1.03 -17.13
CA TRP A 44 -19.07 -1.36 -18.32
C TRP A 44 -19.49 -0.35 -19.39
N GLU A 45 -18.80 0.78 -19.42
CA GLU A 45 -18.66 1.49 -20.68
C GLU A 45 -17.51 0.77 -21.38
N ALA A 46 -17.84 0.18 -22.53
CA ALA A 46 -16.88 -0.44 -23.40
C ALA A 46 -16.06 0.67 -24.06
N ASP A 47 -15.04 1.17 -23.37
CA ASP A 47 -13.86 1.73 -23.99
C ASP A 47 -12.78 0.64 -23.99
N THR A 48 -12.90 -0.23 -24.98
CA THR A 48 -11.75 -0.91 -25.58
C THR A 48 -10.87 0.17 -26.20
N GLU A 49 -10.16 0.94 -25.38
CA GLU A 49 -8.89 1.49 -25.81
C GLU A 49 -7.92 0.30 -25.65
N GLU A 50 -7.71 -0.41 -26.75
CA GLU A 50 -6.64 -1.37 -26.85
C GLU A 50 -5.38 -0.71 -26.27
N ALA A 51 -4.84 -1.28 -25.20
CA ALA A 51 -3.50 -0.93 -24.75
C ALA A 51 -2.56 -1.38 -25.86
N ASP A 52 -2.43 -0.54 -26.89
CA ASP A 52 -1.33 -0.56 -27.81
C ASP A 52 -0.09 -0.50 -26.92
N PRO A 53 0.74 -1.56 -26.87
CA PRO A 53 2.01 -1.48 -26.17
C PRO A 53 2.85 -0.52 -26.99
N ASN A 54 2.70 0.78 -26.76
CA ASN A 54 3.45 1.78 -27.49
C ASN A 54 4.95 1.42 -27.29
N PRO A 55 5.65 0.96 -28.35
CA PRO A 55 7.04 0.56 -28.24
C PRO A 55 7.95 1.73 -27.85
N GLU A 56 7.47 2.98 -27.96
CA GLU A 56 8.18 4.18 -27.51
C GLU A 56 8.30 4.27 -25.98
N GLN A 57 7.59 3.43 -25.24
CA GLN A 57 7.68 3.33 -23.78
C GLN A 57 8.45 2.09 -23.34
N ALA A 58 9.02 1.29 -24.24
CA ALA A 58 9.91 0.19 -23.86
C ALA A 58 11.37 0.67 -23.79
N ARG A 59 12.07 0.28 -22.73
CA ARG A 59 13.48 0.59 -22.48
C ARG A 59 14.26 -0.67 -22.15
N THR A 60 15.28 -0.96 -22.95
CA THR A 60 16.16 -2.11 -22.71
C THR A 60 17.11 -1.83 -21.54
N CYS A 61 17.25 -2.80 -20.64
CA CYS A 61 18.17 -2.69 -19.52
C CYS A 61 19.63 -2.70 -20.00
N PRO A 62 20.46 -1.72 -19.63
CA PRO A 62 21.86 -1.65 -20.08
C PRO A 62 22.76 -2.71 -19.45
N GLU A 63 22.34 -3.34 -18.34
CA GLU A 63 23.15 -4.34 -17.63
C GLU A 63 22.87 -5.78 -18.07
N CYS A 64 21.62 -6.13 -18.39
CA CYS A 64 21.25 -7.50 -18.75
C CYS A 64 20.47 -7.68 -20.06
N GLY A 65 20.15 -6.58 -20.75
CA GLY A 65 19.45 -6.62 -22.05
C GLY A 65 17.96 -6.94 -21.97
N THR A 66 17.37 -7.07 -20.79
CA THR A 66 15.92 -7.30 -20.65
C THR A 66 15.14 -6.03 -21.00
N ASP A 67 14.07 -6.18 -21.78
CA ASP A 67 13.12 -5.09 -22.05
C ASP A 67 12.20 -4.83 -20.86
N ASN A 68 12.14 -3.56 -20.47
CA ASN A 68 11.32 -3.07 -19.37
C ASN A 68 10.42 -1.95 -19.88
N ASP A 69 9.31 -1.72 -19.20
CA ASP A 69 8.52 -0.51 -19.40
C ASP A 69 9.32 0.74 -18.92
N ALA A 70 9.08 1.88 -19.55
CA ALA A 70 9.68 3.18 -19.24
C ALA A 70 9.41 3.61 -17.81
N THR A 71 8.30 3.16 -17.22
CA THR A 71 7.94 3.49 -15.83
C THR A 71 8.77 2.77 -14.77
N PHE A 72 9.58 1.75 -15.13
CA PHE A 72 10.38 1.02 -14.14
C PHE A 72 11.67 1.76 -13.79
N ASP A 73 11.82 2.09 -12.50
CA ASP A 73 13.07 2.63 -11.91
C ASP A 73 14.17 1.57 -11.75
N TYR A 74 13.82 0.29 -11.76
CA TYR A 74 14.73 -0.85 -11.65
C TYR A 74 14.39 -1.96 -12.66
N CYS A 75 15.40 -2.65 -13.17
CA CYS A 75 15.21 -3.77 -14.09
C CYS A 75 14.48 -4.94 -13.41
N ARG A 76 13.42 -5.47 -14.03
CA ARG A 76 12.65 -6.61 -13.52
C ARG A 76 13.41 -7.94 -13.46
N ASN A 77 14.53 -8.05 -14.19
CA ASN A 77 15.33 -9.27 -14.25
C ASN A 77 16.57 -9.22 -13.34
N CYS A 78 17.34 -8.13 -13.40
CA CYS A 78 18.61 -8.03 -12.66
C CYS A 78 18.62 -6.96 -11.55
N ALA A 79 17.51 -6.25 -11.33
CA ALA A 79 17.39 -5.15 -10.37
C ALA A 79 18.36 -3.97 -10.57
N ALA A 80 19.01 -3.88 -11.73
CA ALA A 80 19.87 -2.75 -12.08
C ALA A 80 19.06 -1.44 -12.12
N ASP A 81 19.70 -0.35 -11.71
CA ASP A 81 19.12 0.99 -11.73
C ASP A 81 18.91 1.46 -13.17
N MET A 82 17.70 1.94 -13.43
CA MET A 82 17.22 2.33 -14.74
C MET A 82 17.20 3.87 -14.89
N THR A 83 17.51 4.66 -13.87
CA THR A 83 17.47 6.14 -13.92
C THR A 83 18.64 6.79 -14.69
N GLY A 84 19.47 6.00 -15.37
CA GLY A 84 20.58 6.51 -16.19
C GLY A 84 21.75 7.02 -15.37
N SER A 85 21.74 6.83 -14.05
CA SER A 85 22.90 7.04 -13.20
C SER A 85 23.92 5.95 -13.49
N ARG A 86 24.78 6.20 -14.49
CA ARG A 86 26.05 5.49 -14.67
C ARG A 86 26.83 5.64 -13.38
N ARG A 87 26.62 4.74 -12.42
CA ARG A 87 27.64 4.42 -11.43
C ARG A 87 28.80 3.93 -12.27
N THR A 88 29.76 4.82 -12.45
CA THR A 88 31.06 4.53 -13.03
C THR A 88 31.50 3.18 -12.51
N ARG A 89 31.73 2.29 -13.47
CA ARG A 89 32.42 1.01 -13.35
C ARG A 89 33.64 1.18 -12.45
N PHE A 90 33.46 1.07 -11.13
CA PHE A 90 34.56 0.92 -10.19
C PHE A 90 34.97 -0.56 -10.24
N LEU A 91 35.91 -0.81 -11.16
CA LEU A 91 37.00 -1.78 -11.07
C LEU A 91 36.64 -3.22 -10.67
N ARG A 92 36.70 -4.11 -11.66
CA ARG A 92 37.22 -5.46 -11.44
C ARG A 92 38.47 -5.63 -12.31
N PRO A 93 39.69 -5.55 -11.76
CA PRO A 93 40.90 -5.89 -12.49
C PRO A 93 41.01 -7.41 -12.66
N GLY A 94 41.56 -7.80 -13.82
CA GLY A 94 42.24 -9.06 -14.17
C GLY A 94 41.80 -10.34 -13.49
#